data_AF-A0A519HXZ9-F1
#
_entry.id   AF-A0A519HXZ9-F1
#
_cell.length_a   1.000
_cell.length_b   1.000
_cell.length_c   1.000
_cell.angle_alpha   90.00
_cell.angle_beta   90.00
_cell.angle_gamma   90.00
#
_symmetry.space_group_name_H-M   'P 1'
#
loop_
_entity.id
_entity.type
_entity.pdbx_description
1 polymer ?
#
loop_
_entity_poly.entity_id
_entity_poly.type
_entity_poly.pdbx_seq_one_letter_code
_entity_poly.pdbx_strand_id
1 'polypeptide(L)'
;MTYCVGVKLDDGLIFASDSRTHAGVDNYASFCKMTVFEREGDRVLVLLSSGDLAATQAVIGVLRQRAAAGTPNIWSVTSMFDVANLVADAMRDIERRDGPFLESGGLKFNASFILGGQIA
;
A
#
# COMPACT_ATOMS: atom_id res chain seq x y z
N MET A 1 -11.49 -9.56 -9.31
CA MET A 1 -12.05 -9.57 -7.94
C MET A 1 -10.87 -9.60 -7.00
N THR A 2 -10.81 -8.66 -6.06
CA THR A 2 -9.71 -8.45 -5.13
C THR A 2 -10.28 -8.44 -3.72
N TYR A 3 -9.72 -9.23 -2.82
CA TYR A 3 -10.17 -9.35 -1.44
C TYR A 3 -8.99 -9.48 -0.47
N CYS A 4 -8.98 -8.59 0.52
CA CYS A 4 -7.97 -8.48 1.56
C CYS A 4 -8.67 -8.33 2.92
N VAL A 5 -8.12 -8.94 3.96
CA VAL A 5 -8.63 -8.83 5.34
C VAL A 5 -7.47 -8.67 6.31
N GLY A 6 -7.63 -7.75 7.25
CA GLY A 6 -6.76 -7.57 8.41
C GLY A 6 -7.59 -7.64 9.69
N VAL A 7 -7.14 -8.42 10.68
CA VAL A 7 -7.82 -8.60 11.97
C VAL A 7 -6.87 -8.17 13.08
N LYS A 8 -7.34 -7.28 13.95
CA LYS A 8 -6.66 -6.91 15.20
C LYS A 8 -7.25 -7.71 16.35
N LEU A 9 -6.37 -8.39 17.07
CA LEU A 9 -6.66 -9.14 18.29
C LEU A 9 -5.87 -8.53 19.45
N ASP A 10 -6.20 -8.93 20.68
CA ASP A 10 -5.40 -8.54 21.84
C ASP A 10 -4.00 -9.18 21.78
N ASP A 11 -3.89 -10.40 21.27
CA ASP A 11 -2.63 -11.16 21.16
C ASP A 11 -1.81 -10.81 19.90
N GLY A 12 -2.35 -10.02 18.97
CA GLY A 12 -1.61 -9.67 17.75
C GLY A 12 -2.49 -9.35 16.54
N LEU A 13 -1.95 -9.60 15.35
CA LEU A 13 -2.54 -9.22 14.07
C LEU A 13 -2.56 -10.41 13.09
N ILE A 14 -3.63 -10.55 12.32
CA ILE A 14 -3.75 -11.54 11.24
C ILE A 14 -4.02 -10.81 9.93
N PHE A 15 -3.31 -11.17 8.86
CA PHE A 15 -3.49 -10.62 7.52
C PHE A 15 -3.66 -11.73 6.48
N ALA A 16 -4.59 -11.55 5.56
CA ALA A 16 -4.75 -12.42 4.40
C ALA A 16 -5.17 -11.62 3.16
N SER A 17 -4.65 -11.99 2.00
CA SER A 17 -5.02 -11.40 0.71
C SER A 17 -5.05 -12.45 -0.38
N ASP A 18 -5.98 -12.29 -1.33
CA ASP A 18 -6.00 -13.08 -2.56
C ASP A 18 -4.98 -12.52 -3.58
N SER A 19 -4.74 -13.22 -4.68
CA SER A 19 -3.78 -12.79 -5.72
C SER A 19 -4.40 -12.47 -7.08
N ARG A 20 -5.69 -12.81 -7.32
CA ARG A 20 -6.33 -12.58 -8.62
C ARG A 20 -6.47 -11.08 -8.87
N THR A 21 -5.99 -10.60 -10.01
CA THR A 21 -5.94 -9.18 -10.33
C THR A 21 -6.41 -8.96 -11.76
N HIS A 22 -7.22 -7.91 -11.97
CA HIS A 22 -7.61 -7.43 -13.30
C HIS A 22 -6.57 -6.39 -13.74
N ALA A 23 -5.70 -6.75 -14.68
CA ALA A 23 -4.58 -5.92 -15.15
C ALA A 23 -4.87 -5.20 -16.48
N GLY A 24 -6.09 -5.32 -17.00
CA GLY A 24 -6.52 -4.73 -18.26
C GLY A 24 -7.63 -5.57 -18.92
N VAL A 25 -8.15 -5.10 -20.05
CA VAL A 25 -9.14 -5.84 -20.83
C VAL A 25 -8.57 -7.21 -21.19
N ASP A 26 -9.31 -8.26 -20.82
CA ASP A 26 -8.94 -9.67 -21.01
C ASP A 26 -7.59 -10.09 -20.40
N ASN A 27 -7.10 -9.33 -19.41
CA ASN A 27 -5.85 -9.62 -18.71
C ASN A 27 -6.11 -9.86 -17.22
N TYR A 28 -6.21 -11.14 -16.85
CA TYR A 28 -6.29 -11.58 -15.46
C TYR A 28 -5.02 -12.33 -15.09
N ALA A 29 -4.36 -11.87 -14.03
CA ALA A 29 -3.10 -12.43 -13.58
C ALA A 29 -3.02 -12.49 -12.06
N SER A 30 -1.99 -13.19 -11.57
CA SER A 30 -1.72 -13.32 -10.14
C SER A 30 -0.65 -12.32 -9.73
N PHE A 31 -0.98 -11.43 -8.81
CA PHE A 31 -0.05 -10.49 -8.18
C PHE A 31 -0.16 -10.59 -6.66
N CYS A 32 0.97 -10.51 -5.97
CA CYS A 32 0.98 -10.44 -4.51
C CYS A 32 0.38 -9.10 -4.06
N LYS A 33 -0.64 -9.15 -3.21
CA LYS A 33 -1.30 -7.98 -2.65
C LYS A 33 -0.90 -7.69 -1.20
N MET A 34 0.09 -8.41 -0.66
CA MET A 34 0.64 -8.19 0.66
C MET A 34 2.09 -7.71 0.52
N THR A 35 2.38 -6.51 1.02
CA THR A 35 3.74 -5.99 1.11
C THR A 35 4.14 -5.91 2.57
N VAL A 36 5.28 -6.49 2.91
CA VAL A 36 5.85 -6.45 4.26
C VAL A 36 7.10 -5.58 4.25
N PHE A 37 7.17 -4.64 5.20
CA PHE A 37 8.36 -3.90 5.55
C PHE A 37 8.77 -4.33 6.94
N GLU A 38 9.85 -5.09 7.03
CA GLU A 38 10.35 -5.66 8.27
C GLU A 38 11.76 -5.15 8.57
N ARG A 39 11.97 -4.81 9.84
CA ARG A 39 13.29 -4.71 10.44
C ARG A 39 13.25 -5.42 11.78
N GLU A 40 13.95 -6.54 11.85
CA GLU A 40 14.00 -7.39 13.04
C GLU A 40 14.38 -6.58 14.28
N GLY A 41 13.63 -6.78 15.37
CA GLY A 41 13.81 -6.07 16.65
C GLY A 41 13.36 -4.60 16.67
N ASP A 42 12.96 -4.00 15.54
CA ASP A 42 12.49 -2.60 15.44
C ASP A 42 11.00 -2.55 15.05
N ARG A 43 10.63 -3.08 13.87
CA ARG A 43 9.26 -2.96 13.38
C ARG A 43 8.88 -4.00 12.33
N VAL A 44 7.58 -4.30 12.26
CA VAL A 44 6.96 -5.03 11.15
C VAL A 44 5.75 -4.22 10.69
N LEU A 45 5.72 -3.85 9.41
CA LEU A 45 4.61 -3.13 8.79
C LEU A 45 4.08 -3.96 7.62
N VAL A 46 2.76 -4.12 7.55
CA VAL A 46 2.07 -4.90 6.51
C VAL A 46 1.07 -4.00 5.80
N LEU A 47 1.16 -3.95 4.47
CA LEU A 47 0.18 -3.29 3.61
C LEU A 47 -0.53 -4.32 2.74
N LEU A 48 -1.86 -4.36 2.80
CA LEU A 48 -2.69 -5.11 1.86
C LEU A 48 -3.29 -4.17 0.83
N SER A 49 -3.12 -4.45 -0.47
CA SER A 49 -3.56 -3.56 -1.54
C SER A 49 -4.86 -4.01 -2.22
N SER A 50 -5.66 -3.05 -2.66
CA SER A 50 -6.83 -3.23 -3.50
C SER A 50 -7.05 -2.02 -4.42
N GLY A 51 -7.82 -2.20 -5.50
CA GLY A 51 -7.99 -1.18 -6.54
C GLY A 51 -7.13 -1.48 -7.77
N ASP A 52 -6.74 -0.43 -8.49
CA ASP A 52 -5.98 -0.54 -9.73
C ASP A 52 -4.55 -0.99 -9.46
N LEU A 53 -4.09 -1.96 -10.26
CA LEU A 53 -2.74 -2.53 -10.11
C LEU A 53 -1.66 -1.47 -10.29
N ALA A 54 -1.78 -0.62 -11.30
CA ALA A 54 -0.80 0.45 -11.55
C ALA A 54 -0.74 1.45 -10.39
N ALA A 55 -1.89 1.88 -9.88
CA ALA A 55 -1.99 2.81 -8.77
C ALA A 55 -1.37 2.22 -7.48
N THR A 56 -1.76 1.01 -7.12
CA THR A 56 -1.25 0.35 -5.90
C THR A 56 0.26 0.07 -5.97
N GLN A 57 0.77 -0.38 -7.13
CA GLN A 57 2.21 -0.59 -7.33
C GLN A 57 3.00 0.72 -7.29
N ALA A 58 2.47 1.81 -7.85
CA ALA A 58 3.11 3.12 -7.81
C ALA A 58 3.25 3.64 -6.38
N VAL A 59 2.22 3.49 -5.54
CA VAL A 59 2.27 3.88 -4.12
C VAL A 59 3.32 3.08 -3.35
N ILE A 60 3.35 1.76 -3.51
CA ILE A 60 4.38 0.90 -2.89
C ILE A 60 5.79 1.28 -3.38
N GLY A 61 5.93 1.58 -4.67
CA GLY A 61 7.20 2.04 -5.27
C GLY A 61 7.70 3.35 -4.64
N VAL A 62 6.82 4.34 -4.47
CA VAL A 62 7.15 5.61 -3.80
C VAL A 62 7.59 5.39 -2.36
N LEU A 63 6.88 4.54 -1.60
CA LEU A 63 7.26 4.22 -0.23
C LEU A 63 8.67 3.60 -0.16
N ARG A 64 8.97 2.64 -1.04
CA ARG A 64 10.30 2.02 -1.14
C ARG A 64 11.39 3.02 -1.54
N GLN A 65 11.09 3.91 -2.48
CA GLN A 65 12.05 4.94 -2.90
C GLN A 65 12.35 5.92 -1.77
N ARG A 66 11.31 6.41 -1.07
CA ARG A 66 11.47 7.33 0.08
C ARG A 66 12.22 6.69 1.23
N ALA A 67 11.99 5.40 1.46
CA ALA A 67 12.73 4.61 2.44
C ALA A 67 14.27 4.61 2.21
N ALA A 68 14.73 4.84 0.97
CA ALA A 68 16.14 4.91 0.61
C ALA A 68 16.70 6.34 0.45
N ALA A 69 15.85 7.37 0.43
CA ALA A 69 16.23 8.73 0.03
C ALA A 69 16.40 9.75 1.18
N GLY A 70 15.76 9.53 2.34
CA GLY A 70 15.84 10.44 3.49
C GLY A 70 14.69 10.30 4.47
N THR A 71 14.63 11.14 5.52
CA THR A 71 13.57 11.13 6.55
C THR A 71 12.63 12.34 6.41
N PRO A 72 11.35 12.25 6.84
CA PRO A 72 10.70 11.09 7.43
C PRO A 72 10.36 10.00 6.41
N ASN A 73 10.49 8.73 6.81
CA ASN A 73 10.10 7.56 6.02
C ASN A 73 9.61 6.42 6.94
N ILE A 74 9.19 5.30 6.35
CA ILE A 74 8.65 4.13 7.06
C ILE A 74 9.58 3.53 8.12
N TRP A 75 10.89 3.80 8.03
CA TRP A 75 11.92 3.35 8.95
C TRP A 75 12.30 4.36 10.04
N SER A 76 11.84 5.62 9.94
CA SER A 76 12.24 6.69 10.86
C SER A 76 11.10 7.20 11.72
N VAL A 77 9.85 7.04 11.29
CA VAL A 77 8.69 7.44 12.08
C VAL A 77 8.49 6.53 13.29
N THR A 78 7.89 7.05 14.35
CA THR A 78 7.82 6.39 15.67
C THR A 78 6.42 5.87 16.02
N SER A 79 5.41 6.10 15.16
CA SER A 79 4.05 5.62 15.41
C SER A 79 3.42 5.02 14.15
N MET A 80 2.49 4.07 14.34
CA MET A 80 1.70 3.51 13.23
C MET A 80 0.82 4.56 12.56
N PHE A 81 0.43 5.62 13.28
CA PHE A 81 -0.33 6.74 12.71
C PHE A 81 0.53 7.54 11.72
N ASP A 82 1.80 7.77 12.03
CA ASP A 82 2.72 8.43 11.11
C ASP A 82 3.02 7.57 9.88
N VAL A 83 3.10 6.25 10.04
CA VAL A 83 3.17 5.32 8.89
C VAL A 83 1.93 5.49 8.02
N ALA A 84 0.73 5.58 8.60
CA ALA A 84 -0.50 5.79 7.85
C ALA A 84 -0.47 7.12 7.07
N ASN A 85 0.05 8.20 7.66
CA ASN A 85 0.23 9.49 6.97
C ASN A 85 1.19 9.37 5.79
N LEU A 86 2.33 8.67 5.95
CA LEU A 86 3.27 8.45 4.85
C LEU A 86 2.63 7.67 3.69
N VAL A 87 1.80 6.66 3.98
CA VAL A 87 1.03 5.92 2.96
C VAL A 87 0.02 6.83 2.27
N ALA A 88 -0.73 7.62 3.04
CA ALA A 88 -1.71 8.56 2.51
C ALA A 88 -1.06 9.63 1.62
N ASP A 89 0.10 10.15 2.01
CA ASP A 89 0.83 11.14 1.23
C ASP A 89 1.38 10.54 -0.07
N ALA A 90 1.89 9.30 -0.03
CA ALA A 90 2.26 8.58 -1.24
C ALA A 90 1.06 8.37 -2.18
N MET A 91 -0.12 8.01 -1.65
CA MET A 91 -1.36 7.91 -2.44
C MET A 91 -1.73 9.23 -3.09
N ARG A 92 -1.75 10.33 -2.32
CA ARG A 92 -2.08 11.67 -2.81
C ARG A 92 -1.10 12.15 -3.89
N ASP A 93 0.17 11.81 -3.77
CA ASP A 93 1.17 12.19 -4.76
C ASP A 93 1.00 11.44 -6.08
N ILE A 94 0.66 10.14 -6.03
CA ILE A 94 0.32 9.39 -7.24
C ILE A 94 -0.98 9.88 -7.85
N GLU A 95 -2.01 10.12 -7.03
CA GLU A 95 -3.28 10.67 -7.49
C GLU A 95 -3.10 12.05 -8.15
N ARG A 96 -2.31 12.94 -7.54
CA ARG A 96 -2.02 14.26 -8.12
C ARG A 96 -1.28 14.16 -9.47
N ARG A 97 -0.43 13.16 -9.63
CA ARG A 97 0.35 12.92 -10.86
C ARG A 97 -0.53 12.31 -11.96
N ASP A 98 -1.27 11.25 -11.65
CA ASP A 98 -1.94 10.40 -12.64
C ASP A 98 -3.43 10.72 -12.80
N GLY A 99 -4.06 11.27 -11.77
CA GLY A 99 -5.49 11.60 -11.72
C GLY A 99 -5.97 12.43 -12.90
N PRO A 100 -5.32 13.56 -13.26
CA PRO A 100 -5.76 14.37 -14.41
C PRO A 100 -5.81 13.61 -15.73
N PHE A 101 -4.87 12.69 -15.96
CA PHE A 101 -4.85 11.85 -17.15
C PHE A 101 -5.96 10.80 -17.11
N LEU A 102 -6.16 10.13 -15.97
CA LEU A 102 -7.22 9.14 -15.78
C LEU A 102 -8.61 9.75 -16.00
N GLU A 103 -8.84 10.95 -15.45
CA GLU A 103 -10.12 11.67 -15.59
C GLU A 103 -10.43 12.02 -17.05
N SER A 104 -9.41 12.35 -17.85
CA SER A 104 -9.60 12.61 -19.29
C SER A 104 -10.12 11.39 -20.07
N GLY A 105 -9.85 10.18 -19.57
CA GLY A 105 -10.35 8.91 -20.08
C GLY A 105 -11.62 8.41 -19.41
N GLY A 106 -12.26 9.20 -18.54
CA GLY A 106 -13.45 8.81 -17.77
C GLY A 106 -13.17 7.83 -16.62
N LEU A 107 -11.91 7.65 -16.24
CA LEU A 107 -11.49 6.84 -15.11
C LEU A 107 -11.21 7.74 -13.90
N LYS A 108 -11.16 7.14 -12.71
CA LYS A 108 -10.73 7.82 -11.48
C LYS A 108 -9.58 7.06 -10.87
N PHE A 109 -8.70 7.78 -10.18
CA PHE A 109 -7.68 7.13 -9.36
C PHE A 109 -8.34 6.20 -8.33
N ASN A 110 -7.89 4.95 -8.29
CA ASN A 110 -8.42 3.95 -7.36
C ASN A 110 -7.30 3.10 -6.78
N ALA A 111 -6.96 3.39 -5.52
CA ALA A 111 -6.13 2.53 -4.69
C ALA A 111 -6.64 2.59 -3.25
N SER A 112 -6.65 1.45 -2.57
CA SER A 112 -6.99 1.36 -1.15
C SER A 112 -6.08 0.36 -0.47
N PHE A 113 -5.73 0.66 0.78
CA PHE A 113 -4.80 -0.14 1.58
C PHE A 113 -5.36 -0.42 2.96
N ILE A 114 -5.18 -1.65 3.42
CA ILE A 114 -5.17 -1.96 4.86
C ILE A 114 -3.72 -1.86 5.31
N LEU A 115 -3.44 -1.01 6.30
CA LEU A 115 -2.16 -0.93 6.98
C LEU A 115 -2.29 -1.53 8.37
N GLY A 116 -1.35 -2.37 8.75
CA GLY A 116 -1.19 -2.81 10.14
C GLY A 116 0.26 -3.16 10.43
N GLY A 117 0.56 -3.45 11.69
CA GLY A 117 1.93 -3.69 12.12
C GLY A 117 2.19 -3.24 13.55
N GLN A 118 3.47 -3.26 13.92
CA GLN A 118 3.96 -2.83 15.22
C GLN A 118 5.33 -2.17 15.05
N ILE A 119 5.57 -1.14 15.85
CA ILE A 119 6.86 -0.48 16.05
C ILE A 119 7.21 -0.67 17.53
N ALA A 120 8.44 -1.10 17.82
CA ALA A 120 8.95 -1.31 19.18
C ALA A 120 9.16 0.00 19.96
#